data_AF-A0A095B7B2-F1
#
_entry.id   AF-A0A095B7B2-F1
#
_cell.length_a   1.000
_cell.length_b   1.000
_cell.length_c   1.000
_cell.angle_alpha   90.00
_cell.angle_beta   90.00
_cell.angle_gamma   90.00
#
_symmetry.space_group_name_H-M   'P 1'
#
loop_
_entity.id
_entity.type
_entity.pdbx_description
1 polymer ?
#
loop_
_entity_poly.entity_id
_entity_poly.type
_entity_poly.pdbx_seq_one_letter_code
_entity_poly.pdbx_strand_id
1 'polypeptide(L)'
;MVDAVKATGRKQLIIAGLWTEICVAMPVIQALGEGWDVTVITDASGGTSIEAHQVAIQRMIAAGANMMTWLALAAEWQRDWARTEHAAELTDVLIQHAAGSGIAYLWEQQLLNTPVPGGAG
;
A
#
# COMPACT_ATOMS: atom_id res chain seq x y z
N MET A 1 -2.91 19.55 -12.81
CA MET A 1 -2.65 18.41 -11.91
C MET A 1 -1.35 18.60 -11.13
N VAL A 2 -0.23 18.92 -11.80
CA VAL A 2 1.07 19.20 -11.14
C VAL A 2 0.95 20.27 -10.05
N ASP A 3 0.24 21.38 -10.30
CA ASP A 3 0.06 22.44 -9.31
C ASP A 3 -0.72 21.98 -8.07
N ALA A 4 -1.72 21.11 -8.26
CA ALA A 4 -2.48 20.53 -7.15
C ALA A 4 -1.61 19.60 -6.30
N VAL A 5 -0.73 18.80 -6.93
CA VAL A 5 0.23 17.94 -6.22
C VAL A 5 1.24 18.80 -5.46
N LYS A 6 1.80 19.84 -6.09
CA LYS A 6 2.72 20.80 -5.45
C LYS A 6 2.07 21.52 -4.26
N ALA A 7 0.80 21.87 -4.36
CA ALA A 7 0.05 22.50 -3.27
C ALA A 7 -0.09 21.61 -2.02
N THR A 8 0.05 20.28 -2.15
CA THR A 8 0.06 19.38 -0.96
C THR A 8 1.30 19.54 -0.09
N GLY A 9 2.38 20.13 -0.62
CA GLY A 9 3.67 20.27 0.06
C GLY A 9 4.39 18.95 0.34
N ARG A 10 3.86 17.81 -0.12
CA ARG A 10 4.48 16.49 0.05
C ARG A 10 5.63 16.33 -0.94
N LYS A 11 6.67 15.58 -0.56
CA LYS A 11 7.78 15.21 -1.47
C LYS A 11 7.69 13.78 -1.98
N GLN A 12 6.96 12.93 -1.25
CA GLN A 12 6.73 11.54 -1.59
C GLN A 12 5.42 11.40 -2.37
N LEU A 13 5.49 10.70 -3.50
CA LEU A 13 4.37 10.34 -4.34
C LEU A 13 4.18 8.83 -4.31
N ILE A 14 3.00 8.40 -3.89
CA ILE A 14 2.57 7.02 -4.03
C ILE A 14 1.70 6.93 -5.28
N ILE A 15 2.12 6.10 -6.25
CA ILE A 15 1.45 5.99 -7.54
C ILE A 15 0.99 4.55 -7.76
N ALA A 16 -0.28 4.39 -8.10
CA ALA A 16 -0.89 3.13 -8.51
C ALA A 16 -1.88 3.40 -9.65
N GLY A 17 -2.08 2.44 -10.54
CA GLY A 17 -3.12 2.57 -11.56
C GLY A 17 -2.93 1.71 -12.80
N LEU A 18 -3.67 2.12 -13.83
CA LEU A 18 -3.93 1.34 -15.02
C LEU A 18 -3.80 2.24 -16.28
N TRP A 19 -2.96 1.94 -17.27
CA TRP A 19 -2.04 0.78 -17.40
C TRP A 19 -0.64 1.09 -16.88
N THR A 20 0.05 0.07 -16.36
CA THR A 20 1.37 0.19 -15.74
C THR A 20 2.41 0.77 -16.71
N GLU A 21 2.41 0.28 -17.94
CA GLU A 21 3.36 0.62 -19.00
C GLU A 21 3.09 1.98 -19.67
N ILE A 22 1.88 2.54 -19.49
CA ILE A 22 1.47 3.80 -20.11
C ILE A 22 1.22 4.86 -19.04
N CYS A 23 0.09 4.75 -18.34
CA CYS A 23 -0.42 5.76 -17.44
C CYS A 23 0.35 5.86 -16.13
N VAL A 24 1.02 4.79 -15.69
CA VAL A 24 1.83 4.79 -14.46
C VAL A 24 3.28 5.15 -14.78
N ALA A 25 3.91 4.48 -15.74
CA ALA A 25 5.31 4.70 -16.07
C ALA A 25 5.63 6.14 -16.52
N MET A 26 4.73 6.78 -17.28
CA MET A 26 4.95 8.15 -17.76
C MET A 26 5.07 9.17 -16.60
N PRO A 27 4.08 9.32 -15.70
CA PRO A 27 4.18 10.28 -14.60
C PRO A 27 5.24 9.90 -13.55
N VAL A 28 5.49 8.59 -13.32
CA VAL A 28 6.55 8.15 -12.39
C VAL A 28 7.92 8.64 -12.85
N ILE A 29 8.29 8.36 -14.11
CA ILE A 29 9.61 8.73 -14.64
C ILE A 29 9.77 10.25 -14.70
N GLN A 30 8.71 10.97 -15.08
CA GLN A 30 8.74 12.43 -15.07
C GLN A 30 8.92 12.99 -13.65
N ALA A 31 8.16 12.50 -12.66
CA ALA A 31 8.25 12.98 -11.29
C ALA A 31 9.63 12.68 -10.68
N LEU A 32 10.22 11.52 -10.96
CA LEU A 32 11.60 11.22 -10.55
C LEU A 32 12.60 12.21 -11.17
N GLY A 33 12.45 12.55 -12.45
CA GLY A 33 13.28 13.57 -13.12
C GLY A 33 13.12 14.97 -12.54
N GLU A 34 11.96 15.27 -11.94
CA GLU A 34 11.68 16.52 -11.21
C GLU A 34 12.14 16.47 -9.73
N GLY A 35 12.73 15.36 -9.28
CA GLY A 35 13.30 15.22 -7.93
C GLY A 35 12.30 14.81 -6.84
N TRP A 36 11.15 14.25 -7.22
CA TRP A 36 10.20 13.67 -6.27
C TRP A 36 10.67 12.29 -5.81
N ASP A 37 10.33 11.90 -4.59
CA ASP A 37 10.45 10.52 -4.12
C ASP A 37 9.21 9.74 -4.56
N VAL A 38 9.38 8.71 -5.39
CA VAL A 38 8.25 8.02 -6.01
C VAL A 38 8.24 6.54 -5.64
N THR A 39 7.15 6.12 -5.01
CA THR A 39 6.84 4.72 -4.78
C THR A 39 5.70 4.29 -5.70
N VAL A 40 5.88 3.16 -6.38
CA VAL A 40 4.84 2.53 -7.20
C VAL A 40 4.27 1.31 -6.48
N ILE A 41 2.95 1.21 -6.44
CA ILE A 41 2.24 0.07 -5.83
C ILE A 41 1.87 -0.94 -6.90
N THR A 42 2.60 -2.04 -6.96
CA THR A 42 2.55 -3.00 -8.07
C THR A 42 1.30 -3.86 -8.05
N ASP A 43 0.84 -4.28 -6.87
CA ASP A 43 -0.36 -5.10 -6.67
C ASP A 43 -1.68 -4.29 -6.68
N ALA A 44 -1.58 -2.96 -6.75
CA ALA A 44 -2.68 -2.05 -7.07
C ALA A 44 -2.58 -1.50 -8.51
N SER A 45 -1.69 -2.06 -9.32
CA SER A 45 -1.47 -1.67 -10.72
C SER A 45 -1.57 -2.89 -11.64
N GLY A 46 -1.80 -2.64 -12.93
CA GLY A 46 -1.94 -3.70 -13.93
C GLY A 46 -1.57 -3.20 -15.32
N GLY A 47 -1.03 -4.10 -16.15
CA GLY A 47 -0.70 -3.81 -17.55
C GLY A 47 -1.62 -4.56 -18.51
N THR A 48 -1.48 -4.26 -19.79
CA THR A 48 -2.22 -4.97 -20.86
C THR A 48 -1.82 -6.45 -20.97
N SER A 49 -0.61 -6.79 -20.53
CA SER A 49 -0.11 -8.15 -20.38
C SER A 49 0.86 -8.25 -19.19
N ILE A 50 1.17 -9.47 -18.75
CA ILE A 50 2.19 -9.71 -17.72
C ILE A 50 3.55 -9.14 -18.16
N GLU A 51 3.93 -9.37 -19.41
CA GLU A 51 5.17 -8.85 -19.99
C GLU A 51 5.19 -7.31 -19.95
N ALA A 52 4.12 -6.65 -20.39
CA ALA A 52 4.03 -5.19 -20.40
C ALA A 52 4.16 -4.61 -18.99
N HIS A 53 3.47 -5.20 -18.01
CA HIS A 53 3.55 -4.81 -16.61
C HIS A 53 4.98 -4.97 -16.05
N GLN A 54 5.62 -6.12 -16.28
CA GLN A 54 6.96 -6.41 -15.76
C GLN A 54 8.05 -5.54 -16.39
N VAL A 55 8.02 -5.35 -17.71
CA VAL A 55 8.99 -4.48 -18.41
C VAL A 55 8.84 -3.03 -17.95
N ALA A 56 7.60 -2.56 -17.73
CA ALA A 56 7.36 -1.23 -17.18
C ALA A 56 7.91 -1.06 -15.77
N ILE A 57 7.73 -2.06 -14.89
CA ILE A 57 8.33 -2.06 -13.54
C ILE A 57 9.85 -1.96 -13.63
N GLN A 58 10.49 -2.77 -14.46
CA GLN A 58 11.96 -2.73 -14.64
C GLN A 58 12.43 -1.35 -15.12
N ARG A 59 11.71 -0.74 -16.07
CA ARG A 59 12.01 0.60 -16.57
C ARG A 59 11.89 1.66 -15.47
N MET A 60 10.87 1.59 -14.62
CA MET A 60 10.69 2.52 -13.51
C MET A 60 11.73 2.31 -12.39
N ILE A 61 12.10 1.07 -12.08
CA ILE A 61 13.20 0.76 -11.16
C ILE A 61 14.50 1.40 -11.67
N ALA A 62 14.82 1.24 -12.96
CA ALA A 62 16.01 1.84 -13.57
C ALA A 62 16.02 3.38 -13.52
N ALA A 63 14.84 4.01 -13.47
CA ALA A 63 14.69 5.45 -13.28
C ALA A 63 14.80 5.90 -11.81
N GLY A 64 14.82 4.96 -10.85
CA GLY A 64 14.96 5.24 -9.42
C GLY A 64 13.67 5.16 -8.61
N ALA A 65 12.58 4.61 -9.16
CA ALA A 65 11.34 4.39 -8.40
C ALA A 65 11.52 3.31 -7.33
N ASN A 66 10.93 3.52 -6.16
CA ASN A 66 10.72 2.46 -5.16
C ASN A 66 9.50 1.60 -5.56
N MET A 67 9.61 0.28 -5.45
CA MET A 67 8.53 -0.66 -5.79
C MET A 67 8.01 -1.32 -4.52
N MET A 68 6.71 -1.20 -4.25
CA MET A 68 6.07 -1.80 -3.07
C MET A 68 4.73 -2.44 -3.40
N THR A 69 4.23 -3.23 -2.45
CA THR A 69 2.83 -3.69 -2.42
C THR A 69 2.02 -2.84 -1.45
N TRP A 70 0.69 -2.81 -1.59
CA TRP A 70 -0.17 -1.95 -0.77
C TRP A 70 -0.07 -2.29 0.72
N LEU A 71 0.11 -3.58 1.05
CA LEU A 71 0.23 -4.01 2.44
C LEU A 71 1.55 -3.58 3.07
N ALA A 72 2.65 -3.59 2.29
CA ALA A 72 3.94 -3.08 2.74
C ALA A 72 3.87 -1.56 2.99
N LEU A 73 3.23 -0.81 2.07
CA LEU A 73 2.99 0.62 2.26
C LEU A 73 2.19 0.92 3.54
N ALA A 74 1.09 0.17 3.76
CA ALA A 74 0.26 0.35 4.94
C ALA A 74 1.04 0.06 6.24
N ALA A 75 1.87 -0.98 6.23
CA ALA A 75 2.75 -1.30 7.35
C ALA A 75 3.83 -0.21 7.57
N GLU A 76 4.38 0.40 6.52
CA GLU A 76 5.33 1.52 6.65
C GLU A 76 4.68 2.78 7.22
N TRP A 77 3.40 3.04 6.93
CA TRP A 77 2.67 4.15 7.55
C TRP A 77 2.39 3.88 9.03
N GLN A 78 2.00 2.65 9.38
CA GLN A 78 1.78 2.25 10.78
C GLN A 78 3.08 2.26 11.58
N ARG A 79 4.17 1.71 11.04
CA ARG A 79 5.49 1.44 11.64
C ARG A 79 5.51 0.60 12.91
N ASP A 80 4.60 0.84 13.84
CA ASP A 80 4.57 0.27 15.18
C ASP A 80 3.12 0.15 15.66
N TRP A 81 2.75 -1.01 16.19
CA TRP A 81 1.42 -1.27 16.75
C TRP A 81 1.19 -0.64 18.12
N ALA A 82 2.24 -0.12 18.76
CA ALA A 82 2.11 0.78 19.91
C ALA A 82 1.52 2.15 19.53
N ARG A 83 1.52 2.53 18.24
CA ARG A 83 0.89 3.77 17.75
C ARG A 83 -0.61 3.55 17.54
N THR A 84 -1.39 3.87 18.56
CA THR A 84 -2.83 3.53 18.60
C THR A 84 -3.75 4.53 17.90
N GLU A 85 -3.27 5.74 17.57
CA GLU A 85 -4.09 6.83 16.99
C GLU A 85 -4.90 6.39 15.75
N HIS A 86 -4.25 5.69 14.82
CA HIS A 86 -4.86 5.19 13.58
C HIS A 86 -4.90 3.65 13.51
N ALA A 87 -4.58 2.96 14.59
CA ALA A 87 -4.46 1.50 14.58
C ALA A 87 -5.80 0.83 14.21
N ALA A 88 -6.91 1.29 14.79
CA ALA A 88 -8.24 0.76 14.49
C ALA A 88 -8.64 1.01 13.02
N GLU A 89 -8.41 2.22 12.51
CA GLU A 89 -8.73 2.58 11.11
C GLU A 89 -7.94 1.72 10.12
N LEU A 90 -6.66 1.48 10.40
CA LEU A 90 -5.84 0.58 9.59
C LEU A 90 -6.34 -0.87 9.68
N THR A 91 -6.66 -1.34 10.88
CA THR A 91 -7.22 -2.68 11.09
C THR A 91 -8.49 -2.89 10.26
N ASP A 92 -9.38 -1.90 10.18
CA ASP A 92 -10.59 -1.99 9.36
C ASP A 92 -10.27 -2.18 7.87
N VAL A 93 -9.27 -1.46 7.36
CA VAL A 93 -8.79 -1.64 5.97
C VAL A 93 -8.23 -3.05 5.77
N LEU A 94 -7.44 -3.56 6.73
CA LEU A 94 -6.88 -4.91 6.66
C LEU A 94 -7.98 -5.99 6.70
N ILE A 95 -9.02 -5.81 7.52
CA ILE A 95 -10.17 -6.74 7.56
C ILE A 95 -10.83 -6.83 6.19
N GLN A 96 -11.00 -5.70 5.51
CA GLN A 96 -11.69 -5.65 4.21
C GLN A 96 -10.82 -6.14 3.05
N HIS A 97 -9.51 -5.94 3.11
CA HIS A 97 -8.64 -6.08 1.94
C HIS A 97 -7.47 -7.06 2.09
N ALA A 98 -7.14 -7.54 3.30
CA ALA A 98 -6.02 -8.47 3.54
C ALA A 98 -6.44 -9.96 3.61
N ALA A 99 -7.62 -10.30 3.09
CA ALA A 99 -8.13 -11.66 2.96
C ALA A 99 -7.92 -12.52 4.22
N GLY A 100 -7.03 -13.52 4.15
CA GLY A 100 -6.76 -14.45 5.25
C GLY A 100 -6.32 -13.75 6.55
N SER A 101 -5.55 -12.66 6.46
CA SER A 101 -5.14 -11.89 7.64
C SER A 101 -6.32 -11.21 8.32
N GLY A 102 -7.27 -10.68 7.55
CA GLY A 102 -8.50 -10.09 8.08
C GLY A 102 -9.38 -11.13 8.80
N ILE A 103 -9.51 -12.32 8.22
CA ILE A 103 -10.25 -13.43 8.84
C ILE A 103 -9.58 -13.89 10.13
N ALA A 104 -8.25 -14.07 10.11
CA ALA A 104 -7.50 -14.48 11.29
C ALA A 104 -7.65 -13.47 12.45
N TYR A 105 -7.58 -12.17 12.15
CA TYR A 105 -7.81 -11.13 13.14
C TYR A 105 -9.19 -11.22 13.79
N LEU A 106 -10.25 -11.36 12.98
CA LEU A 106 -11.62 -11.48 13.50
C LEU A 106 -11.79 -12.76 14.36
N TRP A 107 -11.18 -13.86 13.94
CA TRP A 107 -11.18 -15.10 14.70
C TRP A 107 -10.48 -14.94 16.07
N GLU A 108 -9.31 -14.30 16.10
CA GLU A 108 -8.59 -14.03 17.35
C GLU A 108 -9.38 -13.10 18.29
N GLN A 109 -10.00 -12.06 17.75
CA GLN A 109 -10.89 -11.17 18.53
C GLN A 109 -12.08 -11.95 19.11
N GLN A 110 -12.66 -12.88 18.36
CA GLN A 110 -13.74 -13.74 18.86
C GLN A 110 -13.25 -14.62 20.02
N LEU A 111 -12.07 -15.23 19.91
CA LEU A 111 -11.50 -16.04 20.98
C LEU A 111 -11.22 -15.21 22.25
N LEU A 112 -10.65 -14.01 22.10
CA LEU A 112 -10.35 -13.12 23.22
C LEU A 112 -11.61 -12.67 23.97
N ASN A 113 -12.72 -12.49 23.25
CA ASN A 113 -14.01 -12.11 23.84
C ASN A 113 -14.81 -13.30 24.39
N THR A 114 -14.32 -14.54 24.21
CA THR A 114 -15.02 -15.73 24.72
C THR A 114 -14.87 -15.81 26.24
N PRO A 115 -15.97 -15.83 27.01
CA PRO A 115 -15.89 -15.95 28.47
C PRO A 115 -15.22 -17.26 28.89
N VAL A 116 -14.23 -17.18 29.78
CA VAL A 116 -13.65 -18.39 30.39
C VAL A 116 -14.65 -18.94 31.42
N PRO A 117 -15.04 -20.23 31.36
CA PRO A 117 -15.88 -20.82 32.39
C PRO A 117 -15.25 -20.60 33.76
N GLY A 118 -15.99 -19.96 34.68
CA GLY A 118 -15.56 -19.81 36.07
C GLY A 118 -15.27 -21.19 36.65
N GLY A 119 -14.10 -21.34 37.28
CA GLY A 119 -13.60 -22.63 37.75
C GLY A 119 -14.67 -23.42 38.52
N ALA A 120 -14.80 -24.70 38.18
CA ALA A 120 -15.47 -25.66 39.02
C ALA A 120 -14.70 -25.76 40.34
N GLY A 121 -15.16 -25.03 41.34
CA GLY A 121 -14.79 -25.13 42.75
C GLY A 121 -16.01 -25.50 43.57
#